data_AF-A0AAD5Y5I1-F1
#
_entry.id   AF-A0AAD5Y5I1-F1
#
_cell.length_a   1.000
_cell.length_b   1.000
_cell.length_c   1.000
_cell.angle_alpha   90.00
_cell.angle_beta   90.00
_cell.angle_gamma   90.00
#
_symmetry.space_group_name_H-M   'P 1'
#
loop_
_entity.id
_entity.type
_entity.pdbx_description
1 polymer ?
#
loop_
_entity_poly.entity_id
_entity_poly.type
_entity_poly.pdbx_seq_one_letter_code
_entity_poly.pdbx_strand_id
1 'polypeptide(L)'
;MAERKVLNKYIPPSYNPNVQLRSGGSRRAKVRLMAPFSMQCNTCGEYIYKGKKFNAKKEKALGEDYLGIIIYRFKIACPCCAAEITFKTDPKNTDYVAERGAQRNFEPWRDETRSHQEVKADKLKEEEDNPMKALENRTIESKREMDILDALDEIRTKNARIDRADVDEALNRIHEKETPEEIEEKDFDKEDEELARQVFHDLDGEKVRRLVDEPFKEFKKPEPVVKEMKPTDLGIKKKQASESILGIKRKAPSEKPVKSLVVDYGSDSD
;
A
#
# COMPACT_ATOMS: atom_id res chain seq x y z
N MET A 1 -51.77 20.46 -0.41
CA MET A 1 -51.05 19.27 -0.92
C MET A 1 -51.72 18.05 -0.36
N ALA A 2 -52.00 17.03 -1.17
CA ALA A 2 -52.49 15.75 -0.64
C ALA A 2 -51.41 15.10 0.24
N GLU A 3 -51.83 14.32 1.23
CA GLU A 3 -50.94 13.64 2.15
C GLU A 3 -50.10 12.56 1.45
N ARG A 4 -48.88 12.27 1.93
CA ARG A 4 -48.04 11.19 1.36
C ARG A 4 -48.67 9.81 1.54
N LYS A 5 -49.44 9.61 2.61
CA LYS A 5 -50.11 8.36 2.96
C LYS A 5 -51.62 8.58 2.99
N VAL A 6 -52.21 8.79 1.82
CA VAL A 6 -53.67 8.91 1.69
C VAL A 6 -54.32 7.57 2.01
N LEU A 7 -55.22 7.54 3.01
CA LEU A 7 -55.97 6.34 3.38
C LEU A 7 -56.98 5.94 2.29
N ASN A 8 -57.76 6.91 1.79
CA ASN A 8 -58.82 6.67 0.82
C ASN A 8 -58.61 7.50 -0.44
N LYS A 9 -58.59 6.84 -1.60
CA LYS A 9 -58.66 7.52 -2.91
C LYS A 9 -60.08 7.42 -3.43
N TYR A 10 -60.62 8.53 -3.93
CA TYR A 10 -61.95 8.52 -4.54
C TYR A 10 -61.94 7.63 -5.80
N ILE A 11 -62.83 6.63 -5.82
CA ILE A 11 -63.06 5.75 -6.97
C ILE A 11 -64.39 6.19 -7.58
N PRO A 12 -64.44 6.59 -8.86
CA PRO A 12 -65.69 7.04 -9.46
C PRO A 12 -66.69 5.87 -9.58
N PRO A 13 -68.00 6.11 -9.43
CA PRO A 13 -69.03 5.05 -9.45
C PRO A 13 -69.07 4.19 -10.73
N SER A 14 -68.52 4.69 -11.84
CA SER A 14 -68.42 3.98 -13.13
C SER A 14 -67.16 3.12 -13.29
N TYR A 15 -66.28 3.08 -12.29
CA TYR A 15 -65.00 2.38 -12.38
C TYR A 15 -65.15 0.86 -12.24
N ASN A 16 -64.74 0.13 -13.27
CA ASN A 16 -64.71 -1.33 -13.29
C ASN A 16 -63.27 -1.86 -13.11
N PRO A 17 -62.97 -2.63 -12.04
CA PRO A 17 -61.61 -3.12 -11.78
C PRO A 17 -61.12 -4.15 -12.81
N ASN A 18 -62.02 -4.78 -13.57
CA ASN A 18 -61.69 -5.82 -14.54
C ASN A 18 -61.22 -5.28 -15.90
N VAL A 19 -61.44 -3.99 -16.19
CA VAL A 19 -61.13 -3.37 -17.50
C VAL A 19 -59.84 -2.55 -17.42
N GLN A 20 -58.95 -2.87 -16.49
CA GLN A 20 -57.69 -2.13 -16.33
C GLN A 20 -56.78 -2.35 -17.54
N LEU A 21 -56.63 -1.30 -18.36
CA LEU A 21 -55.56 -1.18 -19.35
C LEU A 21 -54.22 -1.08 -18.61
N ARG A 22 -53.56 -2.21 -18.37
CA ARG A 22 -52.17 -2.22 -17.94
C ARG A 22 -51.33 -1.71 -19.11
N SER A 23 -50.98 -0.43 -19.08
CA SER A 23 -49.92 0.08 -19.93
C SER A 23 -48.66 -0.69 -19.57
N GLY A 24 -48.27 -1.62 -20.45
CA GLY A 24 -47.07 -2.44 -20.29
C GLY A 24 -45.87 -1.51 -20.26
N GLY A 25 -45.45 -1.15 -19.05
CA GLY A 25 -44.35 -0.23 -18.85
C GLY A 25 -43.11 -0.72 -19.60
N SER A 26 -42.33 0.23 -20.13
CA SER A 26 -41.05 -0.06 -20.76
C SER A 26 -40.25 -1.06 -19.91
N ARG A 27 -39.74 -2.12 -20.53
CA ARG A 27 -38.89 -3.14 -19.88
C ARG A 27 -37.62 -2.54 -19.23
N ARG A 28 -37.37 -1.25 -19.48
CA ARG A 28 -36.23 -0.48 -18.98
C ARG A 28 -36.67 0.36 -17.78
N ALA A 29 -36.37 -0.11 -16.57
CA ALA A 29 -36.64 0.65 -15.35
C ALA A 29 -35.53 1.69 -15.13
N LYS A 30 -35.88 2.92 -14.70
CA LYS A 30 -34.88 3.91 -14.26
C LYS A 30 -34.60 3.69 -12.78
N VAL A 31 -33.34 3.47 -12.41
CA VAL A 31 -32.91 3.20 -11.03
C VAL A 31 -31.75 4.12 -10.68
N ARG A 32 -31.79 4.72 -9.49
CA ARG A 32 -30.64 5.48 -8.96
C ARG A 32 -29.74 4.51 -8.19
N LEU A 33 -28.50 4.34 -8.66
CA LEU A 33 -27.53 3.40 -8.08
C LEU A 33 -26.16 4.05 -7.93
N MET A 34 -25.26 3.36 -7.22
CA MET A 34 -23.87 3.74 -7.06
C MET A 34 -22.98 2.85 -7.95
N ALA A 35 -21.88 3.40 -8.47
CA ALA A 35 -20.89 2.62 -9.23
C ALA A 35 -20.29 1.51 -8.33
N PRO A 36 -20.36 0.23 -8.74
CA PRO A 36 -19.96 -0.90 -7.89
C PRO A 36 -18.43 -1.03 -7.73
N PHE A 37 -17.68 -0.65 -8.76
CA PHE A 37 -16.22 -0.67 -8.79
C PHE A 37 -15.66 0.60 -9.43
N SER A 38 -14.36 0.86 -9.21
CA SER A 38 -13.63 1.91 -9.91
C SER A 38 -13.39 1.50 -11.37
N MET A 39 -13.70 2.39 -12.29
CA MET A 39 -13.55 2.16 -13.72
C MET A 39 -13.11 3.42 -14.45
N GLN A 40 -12.46 3.23 -15.58
CA GLN A 40 -12.05 4.28 -16.49
C GLN A 40 -12.93 4.24 -17.74
N CYS A 41 -13.44 5.39 -18.18
CA CYS A 41 -14.20 5.48 -19.42
C CYS A 41 -13.27 5.34 -20.64
N ASN A 42 -13.60 4.45 -21.57
CA ASN A 42 -12.74 4.19 -22.75
C ASN A 42 -12.75 5.36 -23.74
N THR A 43 -13.79 6.20 -23.75
CA THR A 43 -13.95 7.30 -24.72
C THR A 43 -13.20 8.57 -24.31
N CYS A 44 -13.23 8.93 -23.01
CA CYS A 44 -12.65 10.19 -22.53
C CYS A 44 -11.58 10.03 -21.45
N GLY A 45 -11.28 8.80 -21.03
CA GLY A 45 -10.27 8.54 -19.99
C GLY A 45 -10.67 8.96 -18.58
N GLU A 46 -11.89 9.49 -18.38
CA GLU A 46 -12.40 9.93 -17.08
C GLU A 46 -12.54 8.75 -16.11
N TYR A 47 -12.05 8.94 -14.89
CA TYR A 47 -12.15 7.93 -13.84
C TYR A 47 -13.44 8.07 -13.03
N ILE A 48 -14.20 6.99 -12.98
CA ILE A 48 -15.39 6.84 -12.15
C ILE A 48 -15.02 6.01 -10.94
N TYR A 49 -14.89 6.69 -9.79
CA TYR A 49 -14.63 6.02 -8.52
C TYR A 49 -15.84 5.23 -8.02
N LYS A 50 -15.55 4.17 -7.26
CA LYS A 50 -16.56 3.38 -6.55
C LYS A 50 -17.44 4.29 -5.70
N GLY A 51 -18.75 4.09 -5.78
CA GLY A 51 -19.72 4.84 -4.98
C GLY A 51 -20.29 6.11 -5.66
N LYS A 52 -19.82 6.51 -6.84
CA LYS A 52 -20.42 7.65 -7.57
C LYS A 52 -21.88 7.34 -7.94
N LYS A 53 -22.80 8.25 -7.61
CA LYS A 53 -24.25 8.07 -7.81
C LYS A 53 -24.66 8.40 -9.23
N PHE A 54 -25.40 7.50 -9.87
CA PHE A 54 -25.92 7.66 -11.23
C PHE A 54 -27.42 7.35 -11.31
N ASN A 55 -28.09 8.00 -12.26
CA ASN A 55 -29.40 7.57 -12.73
C ASN A 55 -29.17 6.57 -13.87
N ALA A 56 -29.33 5.28 -13.57
CA ALA A 56 -29.09 4.19 -14.51
C ALA A 56 -30.38 3.69 -15.15
N LYS A 57 -30.28 3.10 -16.35
CA LYS A 57 -31.34 2.30 -16.94
C LYS A 57 -31.05 0.83 -16.64
N LYS A 58 -31.96 0.17 -15.95
CA LYS A 58 -31.93 -1.26 -15.61
C LYS A 58 -32.68 -2.04 -16.69
N GLU A 59 -31.98 -2.97 -17.31
CA GLU A 59 -32.50 -3.91 -18.32
C GLU A 59 -32.24 -5.34 -17.85
N LYS A 60 -33.11 -6.28 -18.22
CA LYS A 60 -32.80 -7.72 -18.06
C LYS A 60 -31.87 -8.14 -19.19
N ALA A 61 -30.78 -8.84 -18.89
CA ALA A 61 -29.96 -9.46 -19.92
C ALA A 61 -30.76 -10.64 -20.51
N LEU A 62 -31.10 -10.56 -21.80
CA LEU A 62 -31.85 -11.63 -22.47
C LEU A 62 -30.90 -12.76 -22.82
N GLY A 63 -31.21 -13.98 -22.37
CA GLY A 63 -30.42 -15.19 -22.66
C GLY A 63 -29.30 -15.49 -21.66
N GLU A 64 -29.19 -14.72 -20.57
CA GLU A 64 -28.19 -14.91 -19.53
C GLU A 64 -28.87 -14.98 -18.17
N ASP A 65 -29.10 -16.20 -17.70
CA ASP A 65 -29.60 -16.48 -16.35
C ASP A 65 -28.61 -17.41 -15.65
N TYR A 66 -28.33 -17.15 -14.38
CA TYR A 66 -27.45 -17.99 -13.58
C TYR A 66 -28.27 -18.83 -12.61
N LEU A 67 -28.40 -20.14 -12.86
CA LEU A 67 -29.16 -21.08 -12.01
C LEU A 67 -30.60 -20.57 -11.69
N GLY A 68 -31.25 -19.89 -12.64
CA GLY A 68 -32.58 -19.28 -12.47
C GLY A 68 -32.59 -17.87 -11.89
N ILE A 69 -31.43 -17.30 -11.56
CA ILE A 69 -31.27 -15.90 -11.14
C ILE A 69 -31.11 -15.03 -12.37
N ILE A 70 -32.00 -14.05 -12.51
CA ILE A 70 -32.01 -13.09 -13.63
C ILE A 70 -30.81 -12.16 -13.52
N ILE A 71 -30.01 -12.09 -14.58
CA ILE A 71 -28.91 -11.13 -14.69
C ILE A 71 -29.44 -9.78 -15.18
N TYR A 72 -29.06 -8.71 -14.50
CA TYR A 72 -29.42 -7.36 -14.88
C TYR A 72 -28.24 -6.65 -15.53
N ARG A 73 -28.54 -5.95 -16.62
CA ARG A 73 -27.64 -5.00 -17.28
C ARG A 73 -28.01 -3.59 -16.86
N PHE A 74 -27.04 -2.86 -16.35
CA PHE A 74 -27.18 -1.44 -16.00
C PHE A 74 -26.44 -0.59 -17.01
N LYS A 75 -27.12 0.47 -17.45
CA LYS A 75 -26.60 1.48 -18.37
C LYS A 75 -26.47 2.80 -17.64
N ILE A 76 -25.26 3.33 -17.54
CA ILE A 76 -24.97 4.65 -16.99
C ILE A 76 -24.38 5.54 -18.08
N ALA A 77 -24.53 6.85 -17.92
CA ALA A 77 -23.87 7.83 -18.79
C ALA A 77 -22.60 8.34 -18.11
N CYS A 78 -21.50 8.42 -18.86
CA CYS A 78 -20.27 9.05 -18.40
C CYS A 78 -20.52 10.55 -18.12
N PRO A 79 -20.04 11.11 -16.99
CA PRO A 79 -20.27 12.51 -16.64
C PRO A 79 -19.60 13.51 -17.60
N CYS A 80 -18.52 13.10 -18.29
CA CYS A 80 -17.75 13.98 -19.18
C CYS A 80 -18.21 13.88 -20.64
N CYS A 81 -18.23 12.67 -21.21
CA CYS A 81 -18.52 12.46 -22.65
C CYS A 81 -19.94 11.97 -22.94
N ALA A 82 -20.78 11.78 -21.91
CA ALA A 82 -22.12 11.20 -22.03
C ALA A 82 -22.20 9.80 -22.71
N ALA A 83 -21.06 9.14 -22.94
CA ALA A 83 -21.02 7.79 -23.48
C ALA A 83 -21.73 6.79 -22.55
N GLU A 84 -22.38 5.81 -23.15
CA GLU A 84 -23.08 4.75 -22.43
C GLU A 84 -22.09 3.68 -21.95
N ILE A 85 -22.03 3.48 -20.64
CA ILE A 85 -21.25 2.43 -19.99
C ILE A 85 -22.22 1.37 -19.52
N THR A 86 -21.98 0.11 -19.89
CA THR A 86 -22.79 -1.05 -19.50
C THR A 86 -22.02 -1.99 -18.60
N PHE A 87 -22.67 -2.40 -17.51
CA PHE A 87 -22.17 -3.45 -16.64
C PHE A 87 -23.30 -4.42 -16.24
N LYS A 88 -22.93 -5.67 -16.00
CA LYS A 88 -23.83 -6.77 -15.61
C LYS A 88 -23.59 -7.18 -14.17
N THR A 89 -24.62 -7.76 -13.56
CA THR A 89 -24.52 -8.47 -12.27
C THR A 89 -24.00 -9.89 -12.48
N ASP A 90 -23.02 -10.32 -11.70
CA ASP A 90 -22.47 -11.68 -11.73
C ASP A 90 -22.76 -12.42 -10.43
N PRO A 91 -23.83 -13.24 -10.37
CA PRO A 91 -24.21 -13.95 -9.14
C PRO A 91 -23.15 -14.95 -8.66
N LYS A 92 -22.34 -15.51 -9.57
CA LYS A 92 -21.28 -16.48 -9.24
C LYS A 92 -20.20 -15.91 -8.33
N ASN A 93 -19.78 -14.67 -8.57
CA ASN A 93 -18.68 -14.01 -7.87
C ASN A 93 -19.16 -12.90 -6.92
N THR A 94 -20.48 -12.72 -6.77
CA THR A 94 -21.10 -11.61 -6.01
C THR A 94 -20.61 -10.22 -6.43
N ASP A 95 -20.21 -10.07 -7.69
CA ASP A 95 -19.63 -8.83 -8.22
C ASP A 95 -20.36 -8.39 -9.49
N TYR A 96 -19.85 -7.34 -10.13
CA TYR A 96 -20.31 -6.83 -11.41
C TYR A 96 -19.19 -6.91 -12.43
N VAL A 97 -19.54 -7.14 -13.70
CA VAL A 97 -18.62 -7.14 -14.83
C VAL A 97 -18.94 -6.02 -15.79
N ALA A 98 -17.91 -5.27 -16.18
CA ALA A 98 -18.00 -4.25 -17.22
C ALA A 98 -18.10 -4.94 -18.59
N GLU A 99 -19.10 -4.58 -19.38
CA GLU A 99 -19.27 -5.11 -20.74
C GLU A 99 -18.76 -4.14 -21.81
N ARG A 100 -19.21 -2.88 -21.76
CA ARG A 100 -18.92 -1.88 -22.80
C ARG A 100 -18.72 -0.50 -22.18
N GLY A 101 -17.85 0.29 -22.78
CA GLY A 101 -17.69 1.72 -22.50
C GLY A 101 -16.79 2.06 -21.31
N ALA A 102 -16.37 1.07 -20.52
CA ALA A 102 -15.42 1.27 -19.45
C ALA A 102 -14.57 0.03 -19.19
N GLN A 103 -13.33 0.26 -18.77
CA GLN A 103 -12.43 -0.76 -18.25
C GLN A 103 -12.39 -0.63 -16.73
N ARG A 104 -12.41 -1.78 -16.03
CA ARG A 104 -12.23 -1.80 -14.58
C ARG A 104 -10.78 -1.44 -14.25
N ASN A 105 -10.57 -0.62 -13.22
CA ASN A 105 -9.21 -0.34 -12.76
C ASN A 105 -8.60 -1.62 -12.17
N PHE A 106 -7.32 -1.84 -12.43
CA PHE A 106 -6.57 -2.98 -11.90
C PHE A 106 -6.39 -2.85 -10.38
N GLU A 107 -6.83 -3.86 -9.64
CA GLU A 107 -6.68 -3.96 -8.19
C GLU A 107 -5.66 -5.09 -7.91
N PRO A 108 -4.39 -4.78 -7.55
CA PRO A 108 -3.35 -5.80 -7.41
C PRO A 108 -3.73 -6.98 -6.49
N TRP A 109 -4.41 -6.69 -5.38
CA TRP A 109 -4.86 -7.69 -4.41
C TRP A 109 -5.86 -8.71 -5.02
N ARG A 110 -6.66 -8.31 -6.01
CA ARG A 110 -7.67 -9.18 -6.62
C ARG A 110 -7.02 -10.23 -7.52
N ASP A 111 -6.01 -9.86 -8.28
CA ASP A 111 -5.28 -10.76 -9.16
C ASP A 111 -4.29 -11.64 -8.39
N GLU A 112 -3.69 -11.11 -7.31
CA GLU A 112 -2.95 -11.95 -6.34
C GLU A 112 -3.84 -13.04 -5.76
N THR A 113 -5.05 -12.72 -5.32
CA THR A 113 -5.96 -13.74 -4.75
C THR A 113 -6.30 -14.82 -5.77
N ARG A 114 -6.57 -14.44 -7.02
CA ARG A 114 -6.89 -15.38 -8.10
C ARG A 114 -5.69 -16.25 -8.46
N SER A 115 -4.52 -15.66 -8.68
CA SER A 115 -3.30 -16.41 -9.00
C SER A 115 -2.88 -17.32 -7.85
N HIS A 116 -2.97 -16.87 -6.60
CA HIS A 116 -2.71 -17.72 -5.44
C HIS A 116 -3.71 -18.88 -5.33
N GLN A 117 -4.99 -18.66 -5.66
CA GLN A 117 -5.99 -19.72 -5.67
C GLN A 117 -5.72 -20.74 -6.78
N GLU A 118 -5.34 -20.30 -7.97
CA GLU A 118 -4.97 -21.17 -9.09
C GLU A 118 -3.75 -22.02 -8.73
N VAL A 119 -2.67 -21.39 -8.22
CA VAL A 119 -1.46 -22.10 -7.76
C VAL A 119 -1.76 -23.09 -6.62
N LYS A 120 -2.61 -22.70 -5.66
CA LYS A 120 -3.02 -23.60 -4.57
C LYS A 120 -3.85 -24.77 -5.07
N ALA A 121 -4.77 -24.52 -6.00
CA ALA A 121 -5.60 -25.58 -6.58
C ALA A 121 -4.77 -26.57 -7.38
N ASP A 122 -3.78 -26.10 -8.13
CA ASP A 122 -2.90 -26.97 -8.90
C ASP A 122 -1.98 -27.79 -7.99
N LYS A 123 -1.44 -27.19 -6.92
CA LYS A 123 -0.74 -27.93 -5.87
C LYS A 123 -1.62 -29.01 -5.23
N LEU A 124 -2.86 -28.68 -4.89
CA LEU A 124 -3.80 -29.62 -4.27
C LEU A 124 -4.12 -30.78 -5.20
N LYS A 125 -4.34 -30.56 -6.50
CA LYS A 125 -4.56 -31.64 -7.47
C LYS A 125 -3.35 -32.59 -7.54
N GLU A 126 -2.13 -32.03 -7.60
CA GLU A 126 -0.91 -32.83 -7.63
C GLU A 126 -0.69 -33.65 -6.34
N GLU A 127 -1.19 -33.16 -5.21
CA GLU A 127 -1.14 -33.83 -3.91
C GLU A 127 -2.25 -34.87 -3.73
N GLU A 128 -3.45 -34.62 -4.29
CA GLU A 128 -4.57 -35.58 -4.33
C GLU A 128 -4.21 -36.81 -5.17
N ASP A 129 -3.49 -36.60 -6.28
CA ASP A 129 -3.02 -37.69 -7.14
C ASP A 129 -1.92 -38.54 -6.47
N ASN A 130 -1.20 -38.01 -5.46
CA ASN A 130 -0.11 -38.72 -4.77
C ASN A 130 0.02 -38.33 -3.28
N PRO A 131 -0.49 -39.16 -2.34
CA PRO A 131 -0.44 -38.85 -0.90
C PRO A 131 0.99 -38.80 -0.33
N MET A 132 1.95 -39.52 -0.93
CA MET A 132 3.37 -39.45 -0.54
C MET A 132 3.98 -38.07 -0.85
N LYS A 133 3.65 -37.49 -2.01
CA LYS A 133 4.12 -36.16 -2.42
C LYS A 133 3.59 -35.07 -1.49
N ALA A 134 2.33 -35.19 -1.05
CA ALA A 134 1.75 -34.29 -0.05
C ALA A 134 2.50 -34.35 1.29
N LEU A 135 2.87 -35.55 1.73
CA LEU A 135 3.62 -35.73 2.97
C LEU A 135 5.05 -35.17 2.85
N GLU A 136 5.73 -35.40 1.72
CA GLU A 136 7.02 -34.80 1.41
C GLU A 136 6.97 -33.27 1.42
N ASN A 137 5.99 -32.67 0.72
CA ASN A 137 5.80 -31.22 0.70
C ASN A 137 5.62 -30.63 2.11
N ARG A 138 4.77 -31.25 2.95
CA ARG A 138 4.60 -30.80 4.34
C ARG A 138 5.90 -30.88 5.13
N THR A 139 6.67 -31.97 5.01
CA THR A 139 7.95 -32.08 5.72
C THR A 139 8.99 -31.07 5.23
N ILE A 140 9.00 -30.76 3.94
CA ILE A 140 9.89 -29.75 3.35
C ILE A 140 9.46 -28.34 3.80
N GLU A 141 8.16 -28.05 3.83
CA GLU A 141 7.63 -26.78 4.34
C GLU A 141 7.96 -26.61 5.82
N SER A 142 7.74 -27.62 6.67
CA SER A 142 8.13 -27.56 8.09
C SER A 142 9.63 -27.39 8.30
N LYS A 143 10.47 -28.03 7.48
CA LYS A 143 11.94 -27.82 7.53
C LYS A 143 12.32 -26.39 7.16
N ARG A 144 11.75 -25.84 6.08
CA ARG A 144 11.98 -24.45 5.69
C ARG A 144 11.52 -23.46 6.77
N GLU A 145 10.38 -23.73 7.41
CA GLU A 145 9.90 -22.91 8.52
C GLU A 145 10.87 -22.95 9.72
N MET A 146 11.39 -24.14 10.08
CA MET A 146 12.41 -24.27 11.11
C MET A 146 13.70 -23.53 10.75
N ASP A 147 14.22 -23.70 9.53
CA ASP A 147 15.43 -23.02 9.06
C ASP A 147 15.27 -21.49 9.08
N ILE A 148 14.08 -20.98 8.73
CA ILE A 148 13.77 -19.55 8.79
C ILE A 148 13.74 -19.05 10.24
N LEU A 149 13.16 -19.82 11.16
CA LEU A 149 13.11 -19.46 12.58
C LEU A 149 14.51 -19.44 13.20
N ASP A 150 15.33 -20.45 12.92
CA ASP A 150 16.72 -20.52 13.39
C ASP A 150 17.53 -19.34 12.84
N ALA A 151 17.39 -19.01 11.55
CA ALA A 151 18.04 -17.85 10.95
C ALA A 151 17.58 -16.52 11.59
N LEU A 152 16.30 -16.39 11.94
CA LEU A 152 15.80 -15.19 12.63
C LEU A 152 16.35 -15.09 14.05
N ASP A 153 16.48 -16.20 14.76
CA ASP A 153 17.03 -16.21 16.13
C ASP A 153 18.55 -15.97 16.12
N GLU A 154 19.27 -16.44 15.12
CA GLU A 154 20.66 -16.04 14.87
C GLU A 154 20.79 -14.53 14.66
N ILE A 155 19.93 -13.93 13.83
CA ILE A 155 19.96 -12.48 13.59
C ILE A 155 19.63 -11.72 14.88
N ARG A 156 18.63 -12.17 15.65
CA ARG A 156 18.27 -11.55 16.93
C ARG A 156 19.41 -11.63 17.95
N THR A 157 20.07 -12.77 18.07
CA THR A 157 21.19 -12.95 19.01
C THR A 157 22.41 -12.13 18.61
N LYS A 158 22.72 -12.04 17.32
CA LYS A 158 23.78 -11.16 16.77
C LYS A 158 23.44 -9.70 17.05
N ASN A 159 22.24 -9.24 16.73
CA ASN A 159 21.81 -7.86 16.99
C ASN A 159 21.85 -7.53 18.48
N ALA A 160 21.33 -8.41 19.35
CA ALA A 160 21.37 -8.20 20.79
C ALA A 160 22.80 -8.22 21.37
N ARG A 161 23.77 -8.87 20.71
CA ARG A 161 25.19 -8.78 21.08
C ARG A 161 25.77 -7.44 20.63
N ILE A 162 25.43 -6.98 19.44
CA ILE A 162 25.86 -5.69 18.88
C ILE A 162 25.30 -4.54 19.74
N ASP A 163 24.02 -4.59 20.12
CA ASP A 163 23.39 -3.56 20.98
C ASP A 163 24.02 -3.49 22.39
N ARG A 164 24.61 -4.60 22.86
CA ARG A 164 25.33 -4.66 24.14
C ARG A 164 26.81 -4.28 24.02
N ALA A 165 27.37 -4.36 22.81
CA ALA A 165 28.72 -3.90 22.56
C ALA A 165 28.65 -2.40 22.30
N ASP A 166 29.30 -1.61 23.16
CA ASP A 166 29.33 -0.17 22.97
C ASP A 166 30.11 0.14 21.68
N VAL A 167 29.41 0.68 20.68
CA VAL A 167 29.97 0.90 19.34
C VAL A 167 31.16 1.85 19.42
N ASP A 168 31.10 2.81 20.34
CA ASP A 168 32.17 3.77 20.61
C ASP A 168 33.40 3.10 21.23
N GLU A 169 33.23 2.13 22.13
CA GLU A 169 34.35 1.38 22.73
C GLU A 169 35.01 0.42 21.72
N ALA A 170 34.21 -0.17 20.82
CA ALA A 170 34.71 -1.01 19.73
C ALA A 170 35.49 -0.19 18.68
N LEU A 171 35.01 1.01 18.33
CA LEU A 171 35.71 1.95 17.45
C LEU A 171 36.99 2.50 18.11
N ASN A 172 36.94 2.81 19.40
CA ASN A 172 38.12 3.24 20.15
C ASN A 172 39.17 2.14 20.24
N ARG A 173 38.80 0.88 20.46
CA ARG A 173 39.77 -0.24 20.42
C ARG A 173 40.34 -0.54 19.03
N ILE A 174 39.68 -0.11 17.96
CA ILE A 174 40.23 -0.19 16.60
C ILE A 174 41.20 0.98 16.37
N HIS A 175 40.89 2.18 16.87
CA HIS A 175 41.78 3.34 16.87
C HIS A 175 42.99 3.19 17.81
N GLU A 176 42.86 2.53 18.95
CA GLU A 176 43.96 2.24 19.89
C GLU A 176 44.86 1.10 19.39
N LYS A 177 44.38 0.32 18.43
CA LYS A 177 45.17 -0.67 17.68
C LYS A 177 45.79 -0.07 16.42
N GLU A 178 46.03 1.23 16.40
CA GLU A 178 47.06 1.77 15.53
C GLU A 178 48.35 0.99 15.79
N THR A 179 48.85 0.35 14.74
CA THR A 179 50.06 -0.46 14.83
C THR A 179 51.23 0.43 15.24
N PRO A 180 52.28 -0.08 15.91
CA PRO A 180 53.46 0.73 16.20
C PRO A 180 54.04 1.36 14.93
N GLU A 181 53.84 0.72 13.78
CA GLU A 181 54.20 1.22 12.45
C GLU A 181 53.42 2.49 12.06
N GLU A 182 52.10 2.56 12.32
CA GLU A 182 51.29 3.77 12.05
C GLU A 182 51.56 4.91 13.04
N ILE A 183 51.97 4.59 14.27
CA ILE A 183 52.40 5.59 15.26
C ILE A 183 53.78 6.15 14.85
N GLU A 184 54.71 5.28 14.45
CA GLU A 184 56.01 5.65 13.90
C GLU A 184 55.83 6.49 12.62
N GLU A 185 54.99 6.09 11.67
CA GLU A 185 54.69 6.89 10.47
C GLU A 185 54.15 8.28 10.81
N LYS A 186 53.22 8.37 11.77
CA LYS A 186 52.71 9.68 12.23
C LYS A 186 53.76 10.53 12.93
N ASP A 187 54.72 9.92 13.61
CA ASP A 187 55.81 10.63 14.26
C ASP A 187 56.90 11.03 13.24
N PHE A 188 57.20 10.18 12.26
CA PHE A 188 58.03 10.52 11.09
C PHE A 188 57.41 11.65 10.26
N ASP A 189 56.11 11.63 10.01
CA ASP A 189 55.40 12.70 9.29
C ASP A 189 55.46 14.03 10.06
N LYS A 190 55.40 14.01 11.40
CA LYS A 190 55.58 15.21 12.23
C LYS A 190 57.02 15.71 12.20
N GLU A 191 58.00 14.81 12.28
CA GLU A 191 59.42 15.14 12.19
C GLU A 191 59.77 15.72 10.81
N ASP A 192 59.24 15.14 9.73
CA ASP A 192 59.38 15.64 8.37
C ASP A 192 58.65 16.99 8.17
N GLU A 193 57.48 17.20 8.79
CA GLU A 193 56.80 18.50 8.82
C GLU A 193 57.61 19.56 9.58
N GLU A 194 58.23 19.20 10.70
CA GLU A 194 59.07 20.10 11.50
C GLU A 194 60.38 20.41 10.79
N LEU A 195 61.02 19.43 10.16
CA LEU A 195 62.17 19.60 9.28
C LEU A 195 61.82 20.47 8.08
N ALA A 196 60.68 20.23 7.42
CA ALA A 196 60.21 21.10 6.35
C ALA A 196 59.98 22.52 6.88
N ARG A 197 59.36 22.71 8.04
CA ARG A 197 59.22 24.05 8.65
C ARG A 197 60.58 24.70 8.91
N GLN A 198 61.55 23.97 9.44
CA GLN A 198 62.90 24.48 9.71
C GLN A 198 63.70 24.78 8.44
N VAL A 199 63.59 23.95 7.40
CA VAL A 199 64.26 24.14 6.10
C VAL A 199 63.61 25.26 5.28
N PHE A 200 62.30 25.49 5.44
CA PHE A 200 61.60 26.65 4.89
C PHE A 200 61.68 27.90 5.78
N HIS A 201 62.50 27.88 6.84
CA HIS A 201 62.89 29.06 7.63
C HIS A 201 64.33 29.46 7.30
N ASP A 202 64.53 30.54 6.55
CA ASP A 202 65.85 31.15 6.38
C ASP A 202 66.30 31.88 7.66
N LEU A 203 67.62 32.13 7.81
CA LEU A 203 68.29 32.70 9.00
C LEU A 203 67.74 34.05 9.52
N ASP A 204 66.79 34.67 8.80
CA ASP A 204 66.09 35.91 9.17
C ASP A 204 64.56 35.75 9.39
N GLY A 205 64.01 34.53 9.37
CA GLY A 205 62.63 34.26 9.81
C GLY A 205 61.48 34.66 8.88
N GLU A 206 61.74 35.04 7.62
CA GLU A 206 60.69 35.30 6.62
C GLU A 206 60.53 34.12 5.64
N LYS A 207 59.29 33.63 5.49
CA LYS A 207 58.92 32.53 4.57
C LYS A 207 59.32 32.84 3.11
N VAL A 208 59.85 31.83 2.42
CA VAL A 208 60.25 31.82 1.00
C VAL A 208 59.29 32.63 0.10
N ARG A 209 59.79 33.75 -0.44
CA ARG A 209 59.07 34.60 -1.42
C ARG A 209 59.21 34.01 -2.83
N ARG A 210 58.09 33.75 -3.52
CA ARG A 210 58.08 33.55 -4.99
C ARG A 210 58.49 34.84 -5.69
N LEU A 211 59.34 34.73 -6.72
CA LEU A 211 59.97 35.83 -7.43
C LEU A 211 59.02 36.50 -8.45
N VAL A 212 58.91 37.84 -8.32
CA VAL A 212 58.45 38.91 -9.24
C VAL A 212 56.93 39.06 -9.48
N ASP A 213 56.39 40.09 -8.82
CA ASP A 213 55.16 40.80 -9.18
C ASP A 213 55.47 41.89 -10.23
N GLU A 214 55.03 41.69 -11.47
CA GLU A 214 54.71 42.79 -12.38
C GLU A 214 53.35 43.39 -11.97
N PRO A 215 53.18 44.73 -11.91
CA PRO A 215 51.97 45.34 -11.39
C PRO A 215 50.82 45.27 -12.41
N PHE A 216 50.08 44.16 -12.41
CA PHE A 216 48.87 44.03 -13.21
C PHE A 216 47.65 44.54 -12.43
N LYS A 217 47.07 45.62 -12.95
CA LYS A 217 45.79 46.28 -12.58
C LYS A 217 44.83 45.43 -11.75
N GLU A 218 44.40 46.00 -10.63
CA GLU A 218 43.26 45.56 -9.84
C GLU A 218 42.01 45.37 -10.73
N PHE A 219 41.71 44.12 -11.08
CA PHE A 219 40.34 43.72 -11.38
C PHE A 219 39.68 43.30 -10.07
N LYS A 220 38.81 44.18 -9.54
CA LYS A 220 37.87 43.81 -8.48
C LYS A 220 37.04 42.63 -8.96
N LYS A 221 37.30 41.43 -8.42
CA LYS A 221 36.36 40.30 -8.56
C LYS A 221 35.14 40.60 -7.67
N PRO A 222 33.91 40.42 -8.18
CA PRO A 222 32.70 40.70 -7.44
C PRO A 222 32.55 39.77 -6.24
N GLU A 223 31.96 40.29 -5.17
CA GLU A 223 31.61 39.54 -3.96
C GLU A 223 30.77 38.29 -4.30
N PRO A 224 30.96 37.17 -3.60
CA PRO A 224 30.11 36.00 -3.79
C PRO A 224 28.70 36.30 -3.30
N VAL A 225 27.81 36.63 -4.24
CA VAL A 225 26.37 36.52 -4.02
C VAL A 225 26.08 35.04 -3.79
N VAL A 226 25.88 34.67 -2.52
CA VAL A 226 25.20 33.44 -2.15
C VAL A 226 23.78 33.57 -2.71
N LYS A 227 23.55 33.01 -3.90
CA LYS A 227 22.20 32.69 -4.33
C LYS A 227 21.76 31.52 -3.47
N GLU A 228 20.93 31.81 -2.48
CA GLU A 228 19.99 30.82 -1.96
C GLU A 228 19.24 30.21 -3.15
N MET A 229 19.61 28.99 -3.53
CA MET A 229 18.73 28.18 -4.34
C MET A 229 17.53 27.85 -3.45
N LYS A 230 16.41 28.53 -3.69
CA LYS A 230 15.12 28.07 -3.20
C LYS A 230 14.94 26.61 -3.65
N PRO A 231 14.48 25.72 -2.77
CA PRO A 231 14.13 24.37 -3.19
C PRO A 231 13.05 24.49 -4.28
N THR A 232 13.37 24.03 -5.49
CA THR A 232 12.35 23.81 -6.51
C THR A 232 11.67 22.48 -6.19
N ASP A 233 10.35 22.54 -6.14
CA ASP A 233 9.45 21.42 -5.93
C ASP A 233 9.66 20.33 -6.99
N LEU A 234 10.45 19.32 -6.67
CA LEU A 234 10.30 17.97 -7.21
C LEU A 234 10.37 16.98 -6.05
N GLY A 235 9.18 16.64 -5.56
CA GLY A 235 8.97 15.82 -4.38
C GLY A 235 9.44 14.38 -4.59
N ILE A 236 10.58 14.05 -3.97
CA ILE A 236 10.88 12.69 -3.53
C ILE A 236 10.96 12.74 -2.00
N LYS A 237 9.88 12.27 -1.36
CA LYS A 237 9.76 12.20 0.10
C LYS A 237 10.71 11.14 0.66
N LYS A 238 11.89 11.53 1.15
CA LYS A 238 12.60 10.75 2.18
C LYS A 238 11.92 11.01 3.52
N LYS A 239 11.23 9.99 4.04
CA LYS A 239 10.68 9.99 5.39
C LYS A 239 11.82 10.06 6.39
N GLN A 240 11.75 11.02 7.30
CA GLN A 240 12.51 11.03 8.54
C GLN A 240 12.13 9.79 9.36
N ALA A 241 13.14 9.11 9.89
CA ALA A 241 12.97 8.18 10.98
C ALA A 241 12.57 8.99 12.22
N SER A 242 11.27 9.01 12.52
CA SER A 242 10.76 9.38 13.84
C SER A 242 10.56 8.09 14.62
N GLU A 243 11.39 7.85 15.63
CA GLU A 243 11.04 6.88 16.65
C GLU A 243 9.82 7.38 17.44
N SER A 244 8.82 6.52 17.52
CA SER A 244 7.82 6.45 18.58
C SER A 244 6.76 7.56 18.73
N ILE A 245 5.70 7.52 17.91
CA ILE A 245 4.31 7.66 18.41
C ILE A 245 3.43 6.66 17.64
N LEU A 246 3.59 5.37 17.95
CA LEU A 246 2.54 4.39 17.69
C LEU A 246 1.34 4.78 18.55
N GLY A 247 0.32 5.33 17.90
CA GLY A 247 -1.04 5.47 18.41
C GLY A 247 -1.72 4.12 18.61
N ILE A 248 -1.07 3.20 19.33
CA ILE A 248 -1.76 2.18 20.10
C ILE A 248 -2.33 2.93 21.30
N LYS A 249 -3.59 3.38 21.20
CA LYS A 249 -4.37 3.62 22.41
C LYS A 249 -4.35 2.32 23.20
N ARG A 250 -3.60 2.30 24.31
CA ARG A 250 -3.87 1.36 25.40
C ARG A 250 -5.32 1.61 25.80
N LYS A 251 -6.23 0.78 25.30
CA LYS A 251 -7.57 0.68 25.87
C LYS A 251 -7.33 0.09 27.26
N ALA A 252 -7.67 0.83 28.31
CA ALA A 252 -7.69 0.30 29.66
C ALA A 252 -8.45 -1.04 29.66
N PRO A 253 -8.03 -2.06 30.43
CA PRO A 253 -8.82 -3.26 30.60
C PRO A 253 -10.15 -2.83 31.23
N SER A 254 -11.22 -2.82 30.43
CA SER A 254 -12.57 -2.77 30.98
C SER A 254 -12.82 -4.15 31.57
N GLU A 255 -12.80 -4.24 32.90
CA GLU A 255 -13.43 -5.34 33.61
C GLU A 255 -14.89 -5.42 33.16
N LYS A 256 -15.17 -6.39 32.28
CA LYS A 256 -16.52 -6.90 32.09
C LYS A 256 -16.49 -8.34 32.60
N PRO A 257 -17.43 -8.69 33.49
CA PRO A 257 -17.41 -9.98 34.15
C PRO A 257 -17.52 -11.09 33.12
N VAL A 258 -16.62 -12.06 33.22
CA VAL A 258 -16.72 -13.34 32.52
C VAL A 258 -18.03 -13.97 33.03
N LYS A 259 -19.04 -14.03 32.15
CA LYS A 259 -20.17 -14.93 32.36
C LYS A 259 -19.58 -16.33 32.32
N SER A 260 -19.48 -16.95 33.49
CA SER A 260 -19.21 -18.37 33.63
C SER A 260 -20.27 -19.14 32.85
N LEU A 261 -19.85 -19.76 31.74
CA LEU A 261 -20.56 -20.91 31.19
C LEU A 261 -20.28 -22.07 32.14
N VAL A 262 -21.01 -22.10 33.25
CA VAL A 262 -21.19 -23.32 34.02
C VAL A 262 -22.13 -24.17 33.18
N VAL A 263 -21.54 -25.18 32.55
CA VAL A 263 -22.29 -26.30 32.01
C VAL A 263 -22.67 -27.13 33.24
N ASP A 264 -23.91 -26.97 33.70
CA ASP A 264 -24.50 -27.82 34.73
C ASP A 264 -24.59 -29.24 34.18
N TYR A 265 -23.63 -30.08 34.53
CA TYR A 265 -23.80 -31.52 34.51
C TYR A 265 -24.71 -31.88 35.69
N GLY A 266 -26.00 -32.04 35.41
CA GLY A 266 -26.94 -32.67 36.33
C GLY A 266 -26.45 -34.08 36.66
N SER A 267 -26.01 -34.25 37.91
CA SER A 267 -25.85 -35.55 38.54
C SER A 267 -27.22 -35.99 39.04
N ASP A 268 -27.91 -36.81 38.25
CA ASP A 268 -28.92 -37.75 38.75
C ASP A 268 -28.18 -38.79 39.60
N SER A 269 -28.29 -38.71 40.92
CA SER A 269 -28.05 -39.82 41.85
C SER A 269 -28.71 -39.51 43.21
N ASP A 270 -29.55 -40.47 43.62
CA ASP A 270 -30.31 -40.66 44.87
C ASP A 270 -31.61 -39.86 45.11
#